data_AF-A0AAU6Y0R3-F1
#
_entry.id   AF-A0AAU6Y0R3-F1
#
_cell.length_a   1.000
_cell.length_b   1.000
_cell.length_c   1.000
_cell.angle_alpha   90.00
_cell.angle_beta   90.00
_cell.angle_gamma   90.00
#
_symmetry.space_group_name_H-M   'P 1'
#
loop_
_entity.id
_entity.type
_entity.pdbx_description
1 polymer ?
#
loop_
_entity_poly.entity_id
_entity_poly.type
_entity_poly.pdbx_seq_one_letter_code
_entity_poly.pdbx_strand_id
1 'polypeptide(L)'
;MKHHIYSLHKIHSSTSFGFEAADYSRFKFGDDAVAAQYGKALADGFVNNVLALQNISNQLVVISSPYSFIPTATFALKNHFVSQLNRWLAANQLPVVQETKVHRTITYKEDYGALDAEQRMNLISNDSFHIDAEFLKGKVLVFLDDIKITGSHERMIAKMITEYSLQNEVYMLYFAELANTTIHPNIENYLNYHEVKTIFDLDKIINSGHFCANTRMVKYILNYNHADFCIFIDYQTRPFINQLFDLALGNSYHTMDNYSLNLSYIKNYLFNNHNKLAQHGN
;
A
#
# COMPACT_ATOMS: atom_id res chain seq x y z
N MET A 1 -17.36 -9.87 -20.59
CA MET A 1 -16.60 -9.67 -19.33
C MET A 1 -17.54 -9.01 -18.32
N LYS A 2 -17.63 -9.51 -17.09
CA LYS A 2 -18.42 -8.87 -16.03
C LYS A 2 -17.47 -8.15 -15.07
N HIS A 3 -17.69 -6.85 -14.89
CA HIS A 3 -16.92 -6.02 -13.96
C HIS A 3 -17.83 -5.62 -12.81
N HIS A 4 -17.41 -5.92 -11.61
CA HIS A 4 -18.13 -5.64 -10.38
C HIS A 4 -17.29 -4.71 -9.50
N ILE A 5 -17.92 -3.70 -8.91
CA ILE A 5 -17.29 -2.84 -7.92
C ILE A 5 -17.98 -3.12 -6.59
N TYR A 6 -17.19 -3.38 -5.56
CA TYR A 6 -17.67 -3.47 -4.19
C TYR A 6 -16.80 -2.62 -3.28
N SER A 7 -17.47 -1.78 -2.48
CA SER A 7 -16.87 -0.99 -1.42
C SER A 7 -17.60 -1.28 -0.12
N LEU A 8 -16.87 -1.55 0.97
CA LEU A 8 -17.50 -1.80 2.27
C LEU A 8 -18.13 -0.52 2.83
N HIS A 9 -17.38 0.59 2.78
CA HIS A 9 -17.85 1.89 3.22
C HIS A 9 -18.06 2.84 2.04
N LYS A 10 -19.16 3.59 2.06
CA LYS A 10 -19.47 4.65 1.08
C LYS A 10 -19.44 6.01 1.76
N ILE A 11 -18.47 6.83 1.38
CA ILE A 11 -18.25 8.16 1.93
C ILE A 11 -19.14 9.15 1.19
N HIS A 12 -20.18 9.63 1.88
CA HIS A 12 -21.08 10.67 1.39
C HIS A 12 -20.86 12.04 2.05
N SER A 13 -20.09 12.08 3.15
CA SER A 13 -19.78 13.27 3.93
C SER A 13 -18.26 13.46 4.09
N SER A 14 -17.81 14.69 4.23
CA SER A 14 -16.41 15.03 4.53
C SER A 14 -16.04 14.85 6.02
N THR A 15 -17.00 14.49 6.87
CA THR A 15 -16.81 14.33 8.32
C THR A 15 -17.29 12.97 8.87
N SER A 16 -17.89 12.13 8.03
CA SER A 16 -18.37 10.80 8.41
C SER A 16 -18.08 9.81 7.29
N PHE A 17 -17.22 8.83 7.61
CA PHE A 17 -16.62 7.93 6.61
C PHE A 17 -17.08 6.47 6.76
N GLY A 18 -17.72 6.13 7.89
CA GLY A 18 -18.03 4.74 8.25
C GLY A 18 -16.88 3.99 8.94
N PHE A 19 -15.75 4.67 9.14
CA PHE A 19 -14.57 4.22 9.90
C PHE A 19 -13.88 5.45 10.50
N GLU A 20 -12.98 5.23 11.46
CA GLU A 20 -12.24 6.30 12.12
C GLU A 20 -11.10 6.81 11.23
N ALA A 21 -11.05 8.14 11.01
CA ALA A 21 -10.00 8.74 10.19
C ALA A 21 -8.60 8.57 10.82
N ALA A 22 -8.52 8.53 12.16
CA ALA A 22 -7.27 8.27 12.89
C ALA A 22 -6.75 6.86 12.60
N ASP A 23 -7.64 5.85 12.61
CA ASP A 23 -7.30 4.47 12.25
C ASP A 23 -6.80 4.38 10.82
N TYR A 24 -7.50 5.02 9.88
CA TYR A 24 -7.06 5.05 8.48
C TYR A 24 -5.67 5.69 8.33
N SER A 25 -5.40 6.80 9.02
CA SER A 25 -4.07 7.41 9.02
C SER A 25 -3.00 6.44 9.54
N ARG A 26 -3.22 5.80 10.69
CA ARG A 26 -2.29 4.80 11.26
C ARG A 26 -2.06 3.61 10.33
N PHE A 27 -3.12 3.08 9.75
CA PHE A 27 -3.06 2.02 8.73
C PHE A 27 -2.12 2.40 7.58
N LYS A 28 -2.25 3.61 7.04
CA LYS A 28 -1.41 4.09 5.92
C LYS A 28 0.06 4.22 6.30
N PHE A 29 0.38 4.34 7.59
CA PHE A 29 1.73 4.41 8.13
C PHE A 29 2.26 3.12 8.74
N GLY A 30 1.51 2.01 8.67
CA GLY A 30 2.02 0.67 8.98
C GLY A 30 1.50 0.04 10.27
N ASP A 31 0.37 0.50 10.80
CA ASP A 31 -0.31 -0.19 11.90
C ASP A 31 -1.04 -1.45 11.39
N ASP A 32 -0.42 -2.63 11.58
CA ASP A 32 -0.98 -3.91 11.14
C ASP A 32 -2.20 -4.34 11.97
N ALA A 33 -2.35 -3.83 13.20
CA ALA A 33 -3.55 -4.12 14.00
C ALA A 33 -4.78 -3.49 13.34
N VAL A 34 -4.67 -2.26 12.84
CA VAL A 34 -5.74 -1.63 12.05
C VAL A 34 -5.90 -2.33 10.70
N ALA A 35 -4.81 -2.68 10.01
CA ALA A 35 -4.88 -3.46 8.77
C ALA A 35 -5.66 -4.78 8.95
N ALA A 36 -5.49 -5.45 10.08
CA ALA A 36 -6.21 -6.67 10.45
C ALA A 36 -7.69 -6.43 10.64
N GLN A 37 -8.08 -5.33 11.29
CA GLN A 37 -9.48 -4.96 11.46
C GLN A 37 -10.14 -4.69 10.10
N TYR A 38 -9.49 -3.88 9.26
CA TYR A 38 -10.01 -3.53 7.93
C TYR A 38 -10.09 -4.74 7.00
N GLY A 39 -9.06 -5.59 6.97
CA GLY A 39 -9.03 -6.78 6.14
C GLY A 39 -10.13 -7.78 6.50
N LYS A 40 -10.34 -8.02 7.81
CA LYS A 40 -11.42 -8.91 8.28
C LYS A 40 -12.80 -8.33 7.96
N ALA A 41 -13.02 -7.05 8.27
CA ALA A 41 -14.30 -6.39 8.00
C ALA A 41 -14.65 -6.40 6.50
N LEU A 42 -13.66 -6.16 5.63
CA LEU A 42 -13.83 -6.22 4.18
C LEU A 42 -14.15 -7.64 3.70
N ALA A 43 -13.48 -8.67 4.25
CA ALA A 43 -13.76 -10.06 3.90
C ALA A 43 -15.17 -10.48 4.31
N ASP A 44 -15.58 -10.18 5.54
CA ASP A 44 -16.91 -10.51 6.04
C ASP A 44 -18.00 -9.76 5.25
N GLY A 45 -17.77 -8.48 4.95
CA GLY A 45 -18.66 -7.70 4.10
C GLY A 45 -18.78 -8.26 2.68
N PHE A 46 -17.66 -8.62 2.05
CA PHE A 46 -17.65 -9.19 0.71
C PHE A 46 -18.33 -10.56 0.66
N VAL A 47 -18.10 -11.42 1.67
CA VAL A 47 -18.79 -12.70 1.82
C VAL A 47 -20.30 -12.49 1.91
N ASN A 48 -20.77 -11.66 2.84
CA ASN A 48 -22.18 -11.51 3.14
C ASN A 48 -22.98 -10.86 1.99
N ASN A 49 -22.36 -9.91 1.29
CA ASN A 49 -23.04 -9.10 0.28
C ASN A 49 -22.81 -9.58 -1.15
N VAL A 50 -21.83 -10.45 -1.39
CA VAL A 50 -21.47 -10.91 -2.73
C VAL A 50 -21.39 -12.43 -2.78
N LEU A 51 -20.44 -13.04 -2.07
CA LEU A 51 -20.12 -14.46 -2.27
C LEU A 51 -21.25 -15.39 -1.79
N ALA A 52 -21.88 -15.10 -0.65
CA ALA A 52 -22.96 -15.92 -0.11
C ALA A 52 -24.27 -15.83 -0.92
N LEU A 53 -24.40 -14.78 -1.75
CA LEU A 53 -25.57 -14.55 -2.60
C LEU A 53 -25.40 -15.12 -4.01
N GLN A 54 -24.21 -15.63 -4.34
CA GLN A 54 -23.85 -16.10 -5.68
C GLN A 54 -23.27 -17.52 -5.61
N ASN A 55 -23.58 -18.34 -6.63
CA ASN A 55 -22.91 -19.63 -6.78
C ASN A 55 -21.54 -19.44 -7.43
N ILE A 56 -20.52 -19.20 -6.60
CA ILE A 56 -19.13 -19.06 -7.07
C ILE A 56 -18.46 -20.43 -7.05
N SER A 57 -18.32 -21.02 -8.23
CA SER A 57 -17.61 -22.28 -8.45
C SER A 57 -16.18 -22.09 -8.97
N ASN A 58 -15.85 -20.90 -9.44
CA ASN A 58 -14.56 -20.61 -10.07
C ASN A 58 -13.49 -20.28 -9.02
N GLN A 59 -12.26 -20.67 -9.31
CA GLN A 59 -11.09 -20.33 -8.48
C GLN A 59 -10.95 -18.81 -8.35
N LEU A 60 -10.92 -18.31 -7.12
CA LEU A 60 -10.64 -16.90 -6.83
C LEU A 60 -9.13 -16.63 -6.84
N VAL A 61 -8.73 -15.50 -7.42
CA VAL A 61 -7.38 -14.94 -7.32
C VAL A 61 -7.45 -13.54 -6.73
N VAL A 62 -6.85 -13.34 -5.56
CA VAL A 62 -6.73 -12.01 -4.95
C VAL A 62 -5.42 -11.36 -5.39
N ILE A 63 -5.54 -10.12 -5.87
CA ILE A 63 -4.44 -9.35 -6.45
C ILE A 63 -4.36 -8.02 -5.71
N SER A 64 -3.24 -7.76 -5.04
CA SER A 64 -3.00 -6.49 -4.36
C SER A 64 -2.61 -5.38 -5.34
N SER A 65 -2.71 -4.13 -4.89
CA SER A 65 -2.15 -2.99 -5.62
C SER A 65 -0.67 -3.21 -5.99
N PRO A 66 -0.23 -2.73 -7.17
CA PRO A 66 1.13 -2.96 -7.64
C PRO A 66 2.19 -2.29 -6.76
N TYR A 67 3.30 -2.99 -6.51
CA TYR A 67 4.47 -2.43 -5.84
C TYR A 67 5.76 -3.02 -6.39
N SER A 68 6.87 -2.31 -6.21
CA SER A 68 8.21 -2.80 -6.56
C SER A 68 8.72 -3.72 -5.43
N PHE A 69 9.68 -3.29 -4.63
CA PHE A 69 10.22 -4.06 -3.50
C PHE A 69 9.43 -3.85 -2.22
N ILE A 70 9.22 -2.60 -1.79
CA ILE A 70 8.49 -2.28 -0.56
C ILE A 70 6.96 -2.41 -0.78
N PRO A 71 6.23 -3.22 0.01
CA PRO A 71 4.77 -3.33 -0.06
C PRO A 71 4.01 -2.02 0.22
N THR A 72 2.75 -1.96 -0.21
CA THR A 72 1.80 -0.91 0.18
C THR A 72 1.12 -1.24 1.51
N ALA A 73 0.50 -0.25 2.17
CA ALA A 73 -0.35 -0.51 3.35
C ALA A 73 -1.48 -1.50 3.03
N THR A 74 -2.08 -1.38 1.83
CA THR A 74 -3.06 -2.32 1.27
C THR A 74 -2.58 -3.77 1.29
N PHE A 75 -1.29 -4.04 1.14
CA PHE A 75 -0.77 -5.40 1.19
C PHE A 75 -1.00 -6.09 2.54
N ALA A 76 -0.83 -5.36 3.65
CA ALA A 76 -1.12 -5.86 4.99
C ALA A 76 -2.61 -6.16 5.15
N LEU A 77 -3.48 -5.21 4.74
CA LEU A 77 -4.94 -5.41 4.72
C LEU A 77 -5.32 -6.65 3.91
N LYS A 78 -4.72 -6.82 2.72
CA LYS A 78 -4.94 -7.98 1.84
C LYS A 78 -4.60 -9.30 2.54
N ASN A 79 -3.50 -9.39 3.28
CA ASN A 79 -3.12 -10.62 3.98
C ASN A 79 -4.21 -11.05 5.00
N HIS A 80 -4.75 -10.08 5.74
CA HIS A 80 -5.83 -10.34 6.69
C HIS A 80 -7.16 -10.64 6.00
N PHE A 81 -7.46 -9.94 4.90
CA PHE A 81 -8.61 -10.24 4.03
C PHE A 81 -8.57 -11.69 3.51
N VAL A 82 -7.45 -12.11 2.91
CA VAL A 82 -7.28 -13.47 2.38
C VAL A 82 -7.39 -14.51 3.49
N SER A 83 -6.77 -14.26 4.64
CA SER A 83 -6.84 -15.18 5.78
C SER A 83 -8.28 -15.36 6.29
N GLN A 84 -9.04 -14.26 6.38
CA GLN A 84 -10.44 -14.31 6.81
C GLN A 84 -11.33 -14.98 5.75
N LEU A 85 -11.17 -14.63 4.47
CA LEU A 85 -11.92 -15.21 3.36
C LEU A 85 -11.66 -16.72 3.23
N ASN A 86 -10.40 -17.16 3.37
CA ASN A 86 -10.05 -18.58 3.29
C ASN A 86 -10.69 -19.43 4.39
N ARG A 87 -10.89 -18.87 5.59
CA ARG A 87 -11.63 -19.56 6.67
C ARG A 87 -13.07 -19.82 6.26
N TRP A 88 -13.74 -18.83 5.68
CA TRP A 88 -15.11 -18.99 5.18
C TRP A 88 -15.18 -19.96 4.00
N LEU A 89 -14.27 -19.85 3.02
CA LEU A 89 -14.22 -20.76 1.87
C LEU A 89 -14.02 -22.22 2.31
N ALA A 90 -13.04 -22.47 3.19
CA ALA A 90 -12.77 -23.81 3.70
C ALA A 90 -13.94 -24.39 4.51
N ALA A 91 -14.59 -23.57 5.34
CA ALA A 91 -15.79 -23.99 6.08
C ALA A 91 -16.96 -24.38 5.16
N ASN A 92 -17.03 -23.80 3.96
CA ASN A 92 -18.04 -24.10 2.94
C ASN A 92 -17.55 -25.08 1.87
N GLN A 93 -16.41 -25.76 2.08
CA GLN A 93 -15.82 -26.74 1.14
C GLN A 93 -15.54 -26.15 -0.25
N LEU A 94 -15.24 -24.85 -0.31
CA LEU A 94 -14.85 -24.15 -1.54
C LEU A 94 -13.32 -24.06 -1.66
N PRO A 95 -12.78 -23.95 -2.89
CA PRO A 95 -11.35 -23.72 -3.10
C PRO A 95 -10.89 -22.44 -2.41
N VAL A 96 -9.79 -22.53 -1.66
CA VAL A 96 -9.16 -21.35 -1.05
C VAL A 96 -8.60 -20.41 -2.13
N VAL A 97 -8.46 -19.14 -1.77
CA VAL A 97 -7.91 -18.09 -2.62
C VAL A 97 -6.49 -18.46 -3.07
N GLN A 98 -6.22 -18.22 -4.35
CA GLN A 98 -4.87 -18.10 -4.87
C GLN A 98 -4.45 -16.63 -4.89
N GLU A 99 -3.16 -16.36 -4.82
CA GLU A 99 -2.65 -14.98 -4.83
C GLU A 99 -1.67 -14.80 -5.98
N THR A 100 -1.66 -13.60 -6.56
CA THR A 100 -0.59 -13.15 -7.44
C THR A 100 -0.35 -11.65 -7.25
N LYS A 101 0.71 -11.14 -7.85
CA LYS A 101 1.12 -9.75 -7.76
C LYS A 101 1.22 -9.16 -9.16
N VAL A 102 0.77 -7.91 -9.28
CA VAL A 102 1.14 -7.07 -10.43
C VAL A 102 2.54 -6.51 -10.19
N HIS A 103 3.49 -6.91 -11.04
CA HIS A 103 4.85 -6.40 -10.99
C HIS A 103 4.90 -5.03 -11.67
N ARG A 104 5.32 -4.01 -10.92
CA ARG A 104 5.55 -2.67 -11.45
C ARG A 104 7.03 -2.49 -11.76
N THR A 105 7.35 -2.24 -13.03
CA THR A 105 8.69 -1.80 -13.43
C THR A 105 8.69 -0.28 -13.42
N ILE A 106 9.49 0.32 -12.53
CA ILE A 106 9.67 1.76 -12.48
C ILE A 106 10.75 2.12 -13.50
N THR A 107 10.35 2.75 -14.59
CA THR A 107 11.22 3.00 -15.74
C THR A 107 11.99 4.32 -15.65
N TYR A 108 11.79 5.12 -14.60
CA TYR A 108 12.33 6.49 -14.53
C TYR A 108 13.30 6.72 -13.38
N LYS A 109 14.42 7.33 -13.75
CA LYS A 109 15.47 7.85 -12.87
C LYS A 109 15.47 9.38 -12.79
N GLU A 110 14.53 10.07 -13.43
CA GLU A 110 14.59 11.53 -13.60
C GLU A 110 13.79 12.32 -12.57
N ASP A 111 14.29 13.52 -12.31
CA ASP A 111 14.06 14.37 -11.16
C ASP A 111 12.60 14.89 -11.09
N TYR A 112 11.82 14.30 -10.19
CA TYR A 112 10.38 14.57 -9.96
C TYR A 112 10.07 16.03 -9.58
N GLY A 113 11.10 16.79 -9.17
CA GLY A 113 11.00 18.17 -8.70
C GLY A 113 10.89 19.22 -9.80
N ALA A 114 11.29 18.91 -11.04
CA ALA A 114 11.38 19.88 -12.13
C ALA A 114 10.24 19.80 -13.17
N LEU A 115 9.32 18.83 -13.04
CA LEU A 115 8.38 18.49 -14.10
C LEU A 115 7.00 19.13 -13.94
N ASP A 116 6.45 19.58 -15.07
CA ASP A 116 5.09 20.13 -15.16
C ASP A 116 4.00 19.04 -15.17
N ALA A 117 2.72 19.45 -15.20
CA ALA A 117 1.58 18.55 -15.11
C ALA A 117 1.45 17.59 -16.32
N GLU A 118 1.87 18.03 -17.51
CA GLU A 118 1.80 17.24 -18.74
C GLU A 118 2.93 16.20 -18.79
N GLN A 119 4.14 16.60 -18.38
CA GLN A 119 5.29 15.71 -18.20
C GLN A 119 5.03 14.65 -17.12
N ARG A 120 4.37 15.02 -16.00
CA ARG A 120 3.92 14.07 -14.98
C ARG A 120 2.93 13.03 -15.52
N MET A 121 2.01 13.43 -16.39
CA MET A 121 1.05 12.52 -17.03
C MET A 121 1.74 11.54 -18.00
N ASN A 122 2.72 12.02 -18.77
CA ASN A 122 3.52 11.18 -19.67
C ASN A 122 4.46 10.21 -18.93
N LEU A 123 4.91 10.55 -17.72
CA LEU A 123 5.66 9.62 -16.90
C LEU A 123 4.78 8.48 -16.37
N ILE A 124 3.56 8.78 -15.91
CA ILE A 124 2.61 7.74 -15.46
C ILE A 124 2.24 6.79 -16.62
N SER A 125 2.28 7.26 -17.87
CA SER A 125 1.91 6.45 -19.03
C SER A 125 2.94 5.37 -19.42
N ASN A 126 4.24 5.54 -19.10
CA ASN A 126 5.27 4.50 -19.32
C ASN A 126 5.64 3.65 -18.08
N ASP A 127 4.82 3.63 -17.04
CA ASP A 127 4.88 2.51 -16.08
C ASP A 127 4.44 1.22 -16.78
N SER A 128 5.31 0.21 -16.78
CA SER A 128 4.98 -1.12 -17.29
C SER A 128 4.53 -2.03 -16.15
N PHE A 129 3.31 -2.57 -16.29
CA PHE A 129 2.74 -3.53 -15.37
C PHE A 129 2.81 -4.93 -15.97
N HIS A 130 3.30 -5.89 -15.19
CA HIS A 130 3.45 -7.27 -15.62
C HIS A 130 2.62 -8.20 -14.73
N ILE A 131 1.87 -9.08 -15.36
CA ILE A 131 1.03 -10.08 -14.70
C ILE A 131 1.05 -11.39 -15.50
N ASP A 132 0.99 -12.52 -14.82
CA ASP A 132 0.95 -13.84 -15.46
C ASP A 132 -0.46 -14.12 -16.00
N ALA A 133 -0.71 -13.74 -17.25
CA ALA A 133 -2.02 -13.90 -17.88
C ALA A 133 -2.46 -15.38 -18.02
N GLU A 134 -1.52 -16.31 -18.23
CA GLU A 134 -1.84 -17.74 -18.37
C GLU A 134 -2.28 -18.31 -17.02
N PHE A 135 -1.60 -17.96 -15.93
CA PHE A 135 -2.02 -18.31 -14.58
C PHE A 135 -3.45 -17.83 -14.27
N LEU A 136 -3.88 -16.70 -14.82
CA LEU A 136 -5.19 -16.12 -14.54
C LEU A 136 -6.34 -16.75 -15.32
N LYS A 137 -6.07 -17.53 -16.36
CA LYS A 137 -7.08 -18.04 -17.29
C LYS A 137 -8.20 -18.82 -16.58
N GLY A 138 -9.45 -18.46 -16.85
CA GLY A 138 -10.64 -19.13 -16.29
C GLY A 138 -10.96 -18.85 -14.82
N LYS A 139 -10.18 -17.98 -14.16
CA LYS A 139 -10.34 -17.62 -12.74
C LYS A 139 -11.17 -16.35 -12.57
N VAL A 140 -11.61 -16.09 -11.34
CA VAL A 140 -12.25 -14.81 -10.96
C VAL A 140 -11.19 -13.94 -10.29
N LEU A 141 -11.02 -12.72 -10.77
CA LEU A 141 -9.99 -11.81 -10.28
C LEU A 141 -10.58 -10.85 -9.27
N VAL A 142 -9.95 -10.73 -8.10
CA VAL A 142 -10.34 -9.79 -7.05
C VAL A 142 -9.17 -8.82 -6.85
N PHE A 143 -9.28 -7.65 -7.46
CA PHE A 143 -8.33 -6.55 -7.26
C PHE A 143 -8.71 -5.79 -6.00
N LEU A 144 -7.79 -5.78 -5.02
CA LEU A 144 -8.02 -5.16 -3.73
C LEU A 144 -7.23 -3.86 -3.62
N ASP A 145 -7.92 -2.77 -3.28
CA ASP A 145 -7.29 -1.53 -2.79
C ASP A 145 -7.94 -0.99 -1.52
N ASP A 146 -7.32 0.01 -0.89
CA ASP A 146 -7.82 0.56 0.38
C ASP A 146 -8.96 1.55 0.18
N ILE A 147 -8.80 2.55 -0.68
CA ILE A 147 -9.82 3.57 -0.93
C ILE A 147 -9.92 3.95 -2.39
N LYS A 148 -11.16 4.06 -2.88
CA LYS A 148 -11.45 4.61 -4.21
C LYS A 148 -11.81 6.10 -4.10
N ILE A 149 -11.03 6.96 -4.73
CA ILE A 149 -11.27 8.42 -4.75
C ILE A 149 -11.61 8.92 -6.17
N THR A 150 -10.68 8.81 -7.11
CA THR A 150 -10.80 9.40 -8.47
C THR A 150 -10.90 8.35 -9.59
N GLY A 151 -10.93 7.06 -9.25
CA GLY A 151 -10.99 5.96 -10.21
C GLY A 151 -9.65 5.63 -10.89
N SER A 152 -8.52 6.19 -10.43
CA SER A 152 -7.20 6.00 -11.07
C SER A 152 -6.75 4.54 -11.06
N HIS A 153 -7.00 3.83 -9.96
CA HIS A 153 -6.70 2.41 -9.84
C HIS A 153 -7.54 1.57 -10.82
N GLU A 154 -8.83 1.86 -10.97
CA GLU A 154 -9.68 1.20 -11.97
C GLU A 154 -9.19 1.41 -13.39
N ARG A 155 -8.79 2.64 -13.74
CA ARG A 155 -8.23 2.95 -15.07
C ARG A 155 -6.95 2.14 -15.33
N MET A 156 -6.07 2.02 -14.34
CA MET A 156 -4.87 1.19 -14.44
C MET A 156 -5.21 -0.28 -14.66
N ILE A 157 -6.12 -0.85 -13.86
CA ILE A 157 -6.55 -2.25 -14.01
C ILE A 157 -7.24 -2.47 -15.36
N ALA A 158 -8.08 -1.55 -15.82
CA ALA A 158 -8.74 -1.62 -17.11
C ALA A 158 -7.74 -1.59 -18.29
N LYS A 159 -6.68 -0.78 -18.18
CA LYS A 159 -5.57 -0.78 -19.13
C LYS A 159 -4.89 -2.15 -19.17
N MET A 160 -4.55 -2.70 -18.00
CA MET A 160 -3.90 -4.02 -17.90
C MET A 160 -4.79 -5.16 -18.43
N ILE A 161 -6.08 -5.16 -18.11
CA ILE A 161 -7.05 -6.14 -18.65
C ILE A 161 -7.05 -6.11 -20.18
N THR A 162 -7.07 -4.91 -20.76
CA THR A 162 -7.03 -4.72 -22.22
C THR A 162 -5.69 -5.18 -22.80
N GLU A 163 -4.57 -4.76 -22.21
CA GLU A 163 -3.21 -5.06 -22.66
C GLU A 163 -2.92 -6.57 -22.68
N TYR A 164 -3.35 -7.28 -21.65
CA TYR A 164 -3.18 -8.73 -21.53
C TYR A 164 -4.36 -9.55 -22.08
N SER A 165 -5.36 -8.89 -22.68
CA SER A 165 -6.57 -9.52 -23.23
C SER A 165 -7.29 -10.47 -22.26
N LEU A 166 -7.28 -10.15 -20.97
CA LEU A 166 -7.87 -10.97 -19.92
C LEU A 166 -9.39 -11.09 -20.13
N GLN A 167 -9.94 -12.30 -20.05
CA GLN A 167 -11.39 -12.55 -20.25
C GLN A 167 -12.14 -12.86 -18.96
N ASN A 168 -11.50 -12.61 -17.83
CA ASN A 168 -11.96 -13.00 -16.51
C ASN A 168 -13.19 -12.21 -16.06
N GLU A 169 -13.94 -12.78 -15.12
CA GLU A 169 -14.79 -11.98 -14.26
C GLU A 169 -13.92 -11.24 -13.24
N VAL A 170 -14.20 -9.95 -13.04
CA VAL A 170 -13.35 -9.05 -12.24
C VAL A 170 -14.18 -8.34 -11.17
N TYR A 171 -13.69 -8.43 -9.94
CA TYR A 171 -14.13 -7.63 -8.80
C TYR A 171 -13.07 -6.59 -8.47
N MET A 172 -13.47 -5.33 -8.48
CA MET A 172 -12.70 -4.22 -7.93
C MET A 172 -13.21 -3.97 -6.51
N LEU A 173 -12.38 -4.31 -5.54
CA LEU A 173 -12.72 -4.39 -4.13
C LEU A 173 -12.01 -3.30 -3.34
N TYR A 174 -12.78 -2.53 -2.57
CA TYR A 174 -12.28 -1.42 -1.77
C TYR A 174 -12.77 -1.49 -0.34
N PHE A 175 -11.92 -1.09 0.62
CA PHE A 175 -12.40 -0.87 1.98
C PHE A 175 -13.34 0.34 2.03
N ALA A 176 -13.02 1.43 1.33
CA ALA A 176 -13.90 2.59 1.23
C ALA A 176 -13.98 3.19 -0.19
N GLU A 177 -15.06 3.91 -0.48
CA GLU A 177 -15.27 4.63 -1.73
C GLU A 177 -15.81 6.03 -1.47
N LEU A 178 -15.21 7.04 -2.10
CA LEU A 178 -15.78 8.38 -2.19
C LEU A 178 -16.97 8.38 -3.16
N ALA A 179 -18.17 8.12 -2.62
CA ALA A 179 -19.39 8.01 -3.39
C ALA A 179 -20.01 9.38 -3.72
N ASN A 180 -19.68 10.42 -2.96
CA ASN A 180 -20.14 11.78 -3.23
C ASN A 180 -19.12 12.55 -4.10
N THR A 181 -19.48 12.76 -5.37
CA THR A 181 -18.65 13.45 -6.37
C THR A 181 -18.47 14.94 -6.14
N THR A 182 -19.23 15.54 -5.22
CA THR A 182 -19.07 16.96 -4.85
C THR A 182 -17.94 17.20 -3.85
N ILE A 183 -17.49 16.16 -3.15
CA ILE A 183 -16.38 16.24 -2.21
C ILE A 183 -15.07 16.26 -2.98
N HIS A 184 -14.20 17.21 -2.63
CA HIS A 184 -12.91 17.34 -3.29
C HIS A 184 -12.02 16.11 -3.02
N PRO A 185 -11.33 15.55 -4.03
CA PRO A 185 -10.44 14.39 -3.88
C PRO A 185 -9.34 14.51 -2.81
N ASN A 186 -9.01 15.74 -2.39
CA ASN A 186 -8.05 16.02 -1.31
C ASN A 186 -8.49 15.45 0.06
N ILE A 187 -9.73 14.99 0.20
CA ILE A 187 -10.17 14.18 1.33
C ILE A 187 -9.25 12.98 1.59
N GLU A 188 -8.66 12.37 0.56
CA GLU A 188 -7.70 11.29 0.74
C GLU A 188 -6.47 11.75 1.52
N ASN A 189 -5.98 12.96 1.23
CA ASN A 189 -4.84 13.53 1.94
C ASN A 189 -5.18 13.84 3.40
N TYR A 190 -6.38 14.37 3.64
CA TYR A 190 -6.90 14.55 4.99
C TYR A 190 -6.93 13.23 5.77
N LEU A 191 -7.46 12.16 5.18
CA LEU A 191 -7.52 10.83 5.81
C LEU A 191 -6.11 10.26 6.04
N ASN A 192 -5.22 10.35 5.05
CA ASN A 192 -3.85 9.84 5.12
C ASN A 192 -3.08 10.43 6.32
N TYR A 193 -3.19 11.74 6.52
CA TYR A 193 -2.44 12.48 7.53
C TYR A 193 -3.32 12.91 8.71
N HIS A 194 -4.44 12.24 8.98
CA HIS A 194 -5.36 12.65 10.04
C HIS A 194 -4.70 12.58 11.43
N GLU A 195 -3.97 11.50 11.72
CA GLU A 195 -3.28 11.27 13.00
C GLU A 195 -1.79 11.62 12.88
N VAL A 196 -1.12 11.18 11.80
CA VAL A 196 0.31 11.41 11.59
C VAL A 196 0.53 12.78 10.96
N LYS A 197 1.04 13.73 11.75
CA LYS A 197 1.34 15.11 11.31
C LYS A 197 2.82 15.34 11.08
N THR A 198 3.65 14.68 11.89
CA THR A 198 5.10 14.80 11.91
C THR A 198 5.76 13.43 11.90
N ILE A 199 7.07 13.39 11.60
CA ILE A 199 7.85 12.15 11.68
C ILE A 199 7.84 11.53 13.08
N PHE A 200 7.72 12.34 14.13
CA PHE A 200 7.70 11.88 15.52
C PHE A 200 6.39 11.17 15.91
N ASP A 201 5.29 11.43 15.20
CA ASP A 201 4.03 10.71 15.43
C ASP A 201 4.14 9.23 15.04
N LEU A 202 5.15 8.85 14.24
CA LEU A 202 5.42 7.47 13.85
C LEU A 202 5.91 6.60 15.02
N ASP A 203 6.47 7.18 16.08
CA ASP A 203 7.02 6.41 17.20
C ASP A 203 5.96 5.50 17.84
N LYS A 204 4.72 5.99 17.96
CA LYS A 204 3.61 5.20 18.50
C LYS A 204 3.26 4.01 17.61
N ILE A 205 3.39 4.18 16.29
CA ILE A 205 3.09 3.14 15.30
C ILE A 205 4.22 2.11 15.27
N ILE A 206 5.47 2.57 15.17
CA ILE A 206 6.68 1.72 15.11
C ILE A 206 6.81 0.86 16.36
N ASN A 207 6.54 1.44 17.54
CA ASN A 207 6.67 0.75 18.83
C ASN A 207 5.37 0.05 19.29
N SER A 208 4.35 -0.03 18.44
CA SER A 208 3.05 -0.64 18.78
C SER A 208 3.10 -2.17 19.02
N GLY A 209 4.18 -2.83 18.59
CA GLY A 209 4.27 -4.30 18.54
C GLY A 209 3.56 -4.94 17.33
N HIS A 210 2.87 -4.14 16.51
CA HIS A 210 2.16 -4.56 15.30
C HIS A 210 2.61 -3.77 14.07
N PHE A 211 3.83 -3.24 14.10
CA PHE A 211 4.33 -2.40 13.03
C PHE A 211 4.71 -3.21 11.78
N CYS A 212 4.22 -2.77 10.62
CA CYS A 212 4.59 -3.29 9.30
C CYS A 212 5.04 -2.15 8.38
N ALA A 213 6.32 -2.17 7.98
CA ALA A 213 6.88 -1.17 7.09
C ALA A 213 6.23 -1.20 5.70
N ASN A 214 5.94 -0.03 5.15
CA ASN A 214 5.37 0.11 3.83
C ASN A 214 5.97 1.30 3.08
N THR A 215 5.70 1.38 1.77
CA THR A 215 6.30 2.36 0.87
C THR A 215 6.00 3.80 1.25
N ARG A 216 4.81 4.11 1.78
CA ARG A 216 4.45 5.48 2.19
C ARG A 216 5.27 5.91 3.39
N MET A 217 5.37 5.06 4.40
CA MET A 217 6.15 5.36 5.60
C MET A 217 7.62 5.59 5.24
N VAL A 218 8.24 4.70 4.46
CA VAL A 218 9.66 4.84 4.09
C VAL A 218 9.90 6.14 3.32
N LYS A 219 9.05 6.46 2.34
CA LYS A 219 9.15 7.74 1.62
C LYS A 219 8.94 8.95 2.52
N TYR A 220 8.00 8.87 3.46
CA TYR A 220 7.70 9.96 4.39
C TYR A 220 8.88 10.26 5.30
N ILE A 221 9.51 9.22 5.87
CA ILE A 221 10.73 9.36 6.68
C ILE A 221 11.88 9.94 5.84
N LEU A 222 12.17 9.36 4.67
CA LEU A 222 13.34 9.76 3.89
C LEU A 222 13.21 11.14 3.24
N ASN A 223 12.00 11.60 2.92
CA ASN A 223 11.75 12.97 2.40
C ASN A 223 11.57 14.00 3.53
N TYR A 224 11.62 13.59 4.80
CA TYR A 224 11.45 14.55 5.89
C TYR A 224 12.64 15.52 5.96
N ASN A 225 12.43 16.68 6.55
CA ASN A 225 13.50 17.66 6.68
C ASN A 225 14.68 17.06 7.47
N HIS A 226 15.91 17.40 7.05
CA HIS A 226 17.10 16.72 7.53
C HIS A 226 17.32 16.84 9.04
N ALA A 227 17.02 18.00 9.63
CA ALA A 227 17.24 18.23 11.06
C ALA A 227 16.35 17.32 11.92
N ASP A 228 15.04 17.31 11.66
CA ASP A 228 14.11 16.45 12.40
C ASP A 228 14.33 14.97 12.08
N PHE A 229 14.73 14.65 10.84
CA PHE A 229 15.10 13.29 10.46
C PHE A 229 16.27 12.75 11.30
N CYS A 230 17.34 13.53 11.46
CA CYS A 230 18.49 13.13 12.28
C CYS A 230 18.07 12.86 13.72
N ILE A 231 17.29 13.77 14.32
CA ILE A 231 16.74 13.61 15.67
C ILE A 231 15.93 12.32 15.75
N PHE A 232 14.99 12.11 14.82
CA PHE A 232 14.16 10.91 14.78
C PHE A 232 15.01 9.64 14.73
N ILE A 233 15.99 9.56 13.83
CA ILE A 233 16.87 8.38 13.67
C ILE A 233 17.70 8.11 14.94
N ASP A 234 18.18 9.15 15.63
CA ASP A 234 18.96 8.99 16.87
C ASP A 234 18.16 8.33 18.01
N TYR A 235 16.83 8.47 18.00
CA TYR A 235 15.94 7.80 18.97
C TYR A 235 15.46 6.40 18.51
N GLN A 236 15.71 6.01 17.27
CA GLN A 236 15.28 4.70 16.77
C GLN A 236 16.24 3.57 17.15
N THR A 237 15.68 2.36 17.20
CA THR A 237 16.49 1.16 17.43
C THR A 237 17.33 0.83 16.20
N ARG A 238 18.54 0.30 16.42
CA ARG A 238 19.41 -0.17 15.32
C ARG A 238 18.72 -1.16 14.38
N PRO A 239 17.92 -2.14 14.84
CA PRO A 239 17.15 -3.02 13.95
C PRO A 239 16.20 -2.25 13.01
N PHE A 240 15.45 -1.27 13.53
CA PHE A 240 14.58 -0.43 12.70
C PHE A 240 15.37 0.35 11.65
N ILE A 241 16.51 0.95 12.03
CA ILE A 241 17.35 1.73 11.10
C ILE A 241 17.91 0.84 9.99
N ASN A 242 18.35 -0.39 10.29
CA ASN A 242 18.78 -1.34 9.26
C ASN A 242 17.61 -1.72 8.34
N GLN A 243 16.43 -2.03 8.90
CA GLN A 243 15.24 -2.33 8.10
C GLN A 243 14.88 -1.19 7.15
N LEU A 244 14.87 0.06 7.66
CA LEU A 244 14.61 1.25 6.85
C LEU A 244 15.61 1.39 5.70
N PHE A 245 16.90 1.19 5.99
CA PHE A 245 17.97 1.24 4.99
C PHE A 245 17.81 0.17 3.92
N ASP A 246 17.59 -1.09 4.30
CA ASP A 246 17.44 -2.22 3.39
C ASP A 246 16.20 -2.07 2.49
N LEU A 247 15.08 -1.59 3.05
CA LEU A 247 13.87 -1.27 2.29
C LEU A 247 14.14 -0.20 1.25
N ALA A 248 14.84 0.88 1.63
CA ALA A 248 15.20 1.95 0.72
C ALA A 248 16.13 1.47 -0.41
N LEU A 249 17.13 0.63 -0.08
CA LEU A 249 18.01 0.03 -1.07
C LEU A 249 17.26 -0.89 -2.04
N GLY A 250 16.38 -1.75 -1.54
CA GLY A 250 15.60 -2.67 -2.37
C GLY A 250 14.64 -1.96 -3.32
N ASN A 251 14.16 -0.77 -2.96
CA ASN A 251 13.37 0.10 -3.85
C ASN A 251 14.24 1.07 -4.69
N SER A 252 15.56 0.90 -4.70
CA SER A 252 16.54 1.73 -5.42
C SER A 252 16.51 3.22 -5.05
N TYR A 253 16.09 3.59 -3.84
CA TYR A 253 16.05 5.00 -3.41
C TYR A 253 17.43 5.64 -3.29
N HIS A 254 18.49 4.83 -3.18
CA HIS A 254 19.88 5.31 -3.23
C HIS A 254 20.27 5.93 -4.57
N THR A 255 19.49 5.72 -5.65
CA THR A 255 19.74 6.33 -6.96
C THR A 255 18.90 7.59 -7.19
N MET A 256 18.21 8.12 -6.18
CA MET A 256 17.31 9.27 -6.30
C MET A 256 17.78 10.41 -5.40
N ASP A 257 17.94 11.60 -5.97
CA ASP A 257 18.55 12.75 -5.30
C ASP A 257 17.76 13.23 -4.08
N ASN A 258 16.43 13.17 -4.15
CA ASN A 258 15.55 13.61 -3.07
C ASN A 258 15.69 12.79 -1.78
N TYR A 259 16.24 11.57 -1.83
CA TYR A 259 16.51 10.75 -0.64
C TYR A 259 17.98 10.73 -0.24
N SER A 260 18.88 11.26 -1.08
CA SER A 260 20.33 11.08 -0.96
C SER A 260 20.90 11.56 0.37
N LEU A 261 20.46 12.73 0.85
CA LEU A 261 20.93 13.35 2.09
C LEU A 261 20.63 12.47 3.32
N ASN A 262 19.36 12.10 3.50
CA ASN A 262 18.90 11.32 4.63
C ASN A 262 19.39 9.85 4.56
N LEU A 263 19.49 9.26 3.37
CA LEU A 263 20.09 7.93 3.20
C LEU A 263 21.58 7.92 3.49
N SER A 264 22.32 8.96 3.10
CA SER A 264 23.75 9.09 3.42
C SER A 264 23.97 9.20 4.92
N TYR A 265 23.09 9.89 5.63
CA TYR A 265 23.12 9.95 7.09
C TYR A 265 22.92 8.56 7.72
N ILE A 266 21.91 7.80 7.30
CA ILE A 266 21.70 6.42 7.80
C ILE A 266 22.93 5.53 7.52
N LYS A 267 23.48 5.60 6.31
CA LYS A 267 24.68 4.84 5.93
C LYS A 267 25.85 5.18 6.86
N ASN A 268 26.11 6.46 7.10
CA ASN A 268 27.18 6.89 8.02
C ASN A 268 26.90 6.44 9.46
N TYR A 269 25.65 6.55 9.91
CA TYR A 269 25.24 6.11 11.24
C TYR A 269 25.50 4.60 11.45
N LEU A 270 25.15 3.77 10.46
CA LEU A 270 25.28 2.31 10.55
C LEU A 270 26.74 1.83 10.45
N PHE A 271 27.55 2.44 9.59
CA PHE A 271 28.87 1.91 9.21
C PHE A 271 30.08 2.72 9.72
N ASN A 272 29.95 4.03 9.97
CA ASN A 272 31.09 4.88 10.34
C ASN A 272 31.15 5.19 11.85
N ASN A 273 30.02 5.16 12.57
CA ASN A 273 30.01 5.40 14.02
C ASN A 273 30.59 4.24 14.86
N HIS A 274 30.87 3.07 14.26
CA HIS A 274 31.57 1.96 14.94
C HIS A 274 33.06 2.24 15.21
N ASN A 275 33.69 3.14 14.45
CA ASN A 275 35.12 3.42 14.62
C ASN A 275 35.44 4.37 15.79
N LYS A 276 34.45 5.09 16.34
CA LYS A 276 34.69 6.02 17.46
C LYS A 276 34.70 5.36 18.85
N LEU A 277 34.02 4.23 19.02
CA LEU A 277 34.03 3.49 20.29
C LEU A 277 35.28 2.60 20.45
N ALA A 278 35.92 2.20 19.34
CA ALA A 278 37.17 1.43 19.37
C ALA A 278 38.43 2.29 19.62
N GLN A 279 38.35 3.62 19.51
CA GLN A 279 39.50 4.53 19.68
C GLN A 279 39.60 5.18 21.08
N HIS A 280 38.61 4.99 21.95
CA HIS A 280 38.64 5.51 23.34
C HIS A 280 38.70 4.41 24.41
N GLY A 281 38.98 3.16 23.99
CA GLY A 281 39.24 2.03 24.89
C GLY A 281 40.62 1.46 24.66
N ASN A 282 41.66 2.22 25.03
CA ASN A 282 43.02 1.75 25.34
C ASN A 282 43.60 2.64 26.43
#